data_AF-A0A2Z6P9L3-F1
#
_entry.id   AF-A0A2Z6P9L3-F1
#
_cell.length_a   1.000
_cell.length_b   1.000
_cell.length_c   1.000
_cell.angle_alpha   90.00
_cell.angle_beta   90.00
_cell.angle_gamma   90.00
#
_symmetry.space_group_name_H-M   'P 1'
#
loop_
_entity.id
_entity.type
_entity.pdbx_description
1 polymer ?
#
loop_
_entity_poly.entity_id
_entity_poly.type
_entity_poly.pdbx_seq_one_letter_code
_entity_poly.pdbx_strand_id
1 'polypeptide(L)' 'MEAIFKGKFGNTGPGANSQVRVKWSKGLISKDETTKFTAQLWLQANTWLSTTGIPFSPGLEG' A
#
# COMPACT_ATOMS: atom_id res chain seq x y z
N MET A 1 -14.19 8.00 -17.88
CA MET A 1 -12.79 7.57 -17.93
C MET A 1 -12.38 7.29 -16.50
N GLU A 2 -12.28 6.02 -16.12
CA GLU A 2 -11.85 5.64 -14.77
C GLU A 2 -10.33 5.83 -14.67
N ALA A 3 -9.90 6.69 -13.74
CA ALA A 3 -8.49 6.89 -13.46
C ALA A 3 -7.97 5.71 -12.63
N ILE A 4 -7.08 4.91 -13.20
CA ILE A 4 -6.44 3.78 -12.50
C ILE A 4 -5.36 4.33 -11.57
N PHE A 5 -5.47 4.04 -10.27
CA PHE A 5 -4.42 4.37 -9.30
C PHE A 5 -3.38 3.24 -9.23
N LYS A 6 -2.13 3.54 -9.62
CA LYS A 6 -1.00 2.59 -9.56
C LYS A 6 0.23 3.23 -8.94
N GLY A 7 0.42 3.02 -7.64
CA GLY A 7 1.58 3.48 -6.85
C GLY A 7 2.50 2.33 -6.40
N LYS A 8 3.72 2.68 -5.97
CA LYS A 8 4.76 1.78 -5.44
C LYS A 8 5.41 2.40 -4.20
N PHE A 9 5.60 1.62 -3.14
CA PHE A 9 6.27 2.05 -1.91
C PHE A 9 7.03 0.88 -1.30
N GLY A 10 8.29 1.08 -0.89
CA GLY A 10 9.06 0.09 -0.13
C GLY A 10 9.48 -1.19 -0.88
N ASN A 11 9.26 -1.29 -2.19
CA ASN A 11 9.65 -2.47 -2.95
C ASN A 11 11.18 -2.65 -3.00
N THR A 12 11.65 -3.89 -2.87
CA THR A 12 13.08 -4.28 -2.99
C THR A 12 13.30 -5.32 -4.10
N GLY A 13 14.56 -5.51 -4.52
CA GLY A 13 14.96 -6.48 -5.55
C GLY A 13 15.15 -5.91 -6.97
N PRO A 14 15.63 -6.72 -7.94
CA PRO A 14 16.04 -6.25 -9.27
C PRO A 14 14.93 -5.54 -10.06
N GLY A 15 13.67 -5.92 -9.82
CA GLY A 15 12.49 -5.33 -10.45
C GLY A 15 11.91 -4.11 -9.73
N ALA A 16 12.47 -3.68 -8.58
CA ALA A 16 11.92 -2.60 -7.78
C ALA A 16 12.12 -1.21 -8.40
N ASN A 17 13.12 -1.05 -9.29
CA ASN A 17 13.41 0.24 -9.92
C ASN A 17 12.14 0.81 -10.57
N SER A 18 11.79 2.03 -10.18
CA SER A 18 10.60 2.76 -10.63
C SER A 18 10.86 3.63 -11.87
N GLN A 19 12.14 3.87 -12.23
CA GLN A 19 12.55 4.75 -13.33
C GLN A 19 12.10 4.26 -14.71
N VAL A 20 11.77 2.96 -14.85
CA VAL A 20 11.40 2.33 -16.13
C VAL A 20 9.91 1.97 -16.19
N ARG A 21 9.04 2.71 -15.49
CA ARG A 21 7.60 2.41 -15.42
C ARG A 21 6.76 3.18 -16.44
N VAL A 22 5.61 2.60 -16.77
CA VAL A 22 4.61 3.16 -17.68
C VAL A 22 4.11 4.52 -17.19
N LYS A 23 3.98 5.47 -18.14
CA LYS A 23 3.73 6.90 -17.85
C LYS A 23 2.42 7.21 -17.14
N TRP A 24 1.42 6.34 -17.26
CA TRP A 24 0.13 6.53 -16.58
C TRP A 24 0.15 6.11 -15.10
N SER A 25 1.22 5.45 -14.62
CA SER A 25 1.33 5.09 -13.21
C SER A 25 1.73 6.30 -12.38
N LYS A 26 1.19 6.39 -11.15
CA LYS A 26 1.63 7.39 -10.18
C LYS A 26 3.09 7.19 -9.75
N GLY A 27 3.61 5.97 -9.90
CA GLY A 27 5.03 5.68 -9.63
C GLY A 27 5.30 5.53 -8.14
N LEU A 28 6.43 6.07 -7.68
CA LEU A 28 6.78 6.09 -6.25
C LEU A 28 5.79 7.01 -5.50
N ILE A 29 5.17 6.49 -4.44
CA ILE A 29 4.28 7.24 -3.55
C ILE A 29 4.93 7.44 -2.19
N SER A 30 4.50 8.43 -1.42
CA SER A 30 5.08 8.73 -0.10
C SER A 30 4.56 7.77 0.99
N LYS A 31 5.21 7.78 2.16
CA LYS A 31 4.73 7.04 3.34
C LYS A 31 3.32 7.46 3.72
N ASP A 32 3.04 8.76 3.75
CA ASP A 32 1.71 9.31 4.08
C ASP A 32 0.63 8.88 3.09
N GLU A 33 0.97 8.84 1.80
CA GLU A 33 0.04 8.36 0.79
C GLU A 33 -0.20 6.85 0.90
N THR A 34 0.84 6.09 1.23
CA THR A 34 0.78 4.64 1.42
C THR A 34 -0.03 4.27 2.67
N THR A 35 0.04 5.07 3.73
CA THR A 35 -0.71 4.86 4.98
C THR A 35 -2.21 4.69 4.74
N LYS A 36 -2.79 5.36 3.73
CA LYS A 36 -4.21 5.23 3.37
C LYS A 36 -4.60 3.82 2.89
N PHE A 37 -3.63 3.03 2.46
CA PHE A 37 -3.81 1.68 1.94
C PHE A 37 -3.43 0.60 2.97
N THR A 38 -3.19 0.95 4.23
CA THR A 38 -2.95 -0.03 5.30
C THR A 38 -4.24 -0.71 5.73
N ALA A 39 -4.13 -1.89 6.36
CA ALA A 39 -5.29 -2.66 6.81
C ALA A 39 -6.22 -1.85 7.72
N GLN A 40 -5.67 -1.03 8.62
CA GLN A 40 -6.49 -0.23 9.52
C GLN A 40 -7.21 0.92 8.81
N LEU A 41 -6.54 1.68 7.95
CA LEU A 41 -7.17 2.85 7.33
C LEU A 41 -8.08 2.48 6.15
N TRP A 42 -7.76 1.41 5.43
CA TRP A 42 -8.55 0.97 4.29
C TRP A 42 -9.74 0.08 4.69
N LEU A 43 -9.51 -0.88 5.59
CA LEU A 43 -10.51 -1.91 5.93
C LEU A 43 -11.07 -1.76 7.34
N GLN A 44 -10.59 -0.78 8.12
CA GLN A 44 -10.93 -0.65 9.55
C GLN A 44 -10.64 -1.94 10.32
N ALA A 45 -9.56 -2.66 9.95
CA ALA A 45 -9.31 -4.04 10.38
C ALA A 45 -9.42 -4.27 11.89
N ASN A 46 -9.09 -3.30 12.74
CA ASN A 46 -9.22 -3.45 14.19
C ASN A 46 -10.66 -3.72 14.67
N THR A 47 -11.68 -3.32 13.91
CA THR A 47 -13.10 -3.47 14.32
C THR A 47 -13.63 -4.89 14.14
N TRP A 48 -13.00 -5.71 13.29
CA TRP A 48 -13.52 -7.03 12.93
C TRP A 48 -12.45 -8.11 12.80
N LEU A 49 -11.23 -7.77 12.38
CA LEU A 49 -10.18 -8.76 12.14
C LEU A 49 -9.55 -9.25 13.45
N SER A 50 -9.53 -8.39 14.48
CA SER A 50 -9.04 -8.71 15.83
C SER A 50 -9.81 -9.87 16.49
N THR A 51 -11.09 -10.03 16.19
CA THR A 51 -11.94 -11.08 16.78
C THR A 51 -11.75 -12.45 16.11
N THR A 52 -11.12 -12.49 14.94
CA THR A 52 -10.86 -13.74 14.20
C THR A 52 -9.71 -14.57 14.77
N GLY A 53 -8.87 -13.96 15.62
CA GLY A 53 -7.65 -14.58 16.13
C GLY A 53 -6.52 -14.68 15.10
N ILE A 54 -6.73 -14.19 13.87
CA ILE A 54 -5.71 -14.19 12.81
C ILE A 54 -4.74 -13.03 13.05
N PRO A 55 -3.41 -13.27 13.13
CA PRO A 55 -2.43 -12.21 13.24
C PRO A 55 -2.44 -11.28 12.01
N PHE A 56 -2.37 -9.97 12.24
CA PHE A 56 -2.29 -8.97 11.17
C PHE A 56 -1.51 -7.72 11.59
N SER A 57 -0.93 -7.03 10.61
CA SER A 57 -0.30 -5.71 10.80
C SER A 57 -1.28 -4.60 10.41
N PRO A 58 -1.72 -3.72 11.33
CA PRO A 58 -2.70 -2.67 11.03
C PRO A 58 -2.13 -1.53 10.19
N GLY A 59 -0.80 -1.35 10.17
CA GLY A 59 -0.11 -0.20 9.58
C GLY A 59 1.12 -0.57 8.76
N LEU A 60 1.90 0.44 8.38
CA LEU A 60 3.20 0.24 7.73
C LEU A 60 4.25 -0.17 8.77
N GLU A 61 5.09 -1.13 8.43
CA GLU A 61 6.23 -1.54 9.23
C GLU A 61 7.39 -0.54 9.04
N GLY A 62 8.19 -0.38 10.10
CA GLY A 62 9.31 0.56 10.17
C GLY A 62 10.58 0.01 9.58
#